data_AF-A0A2E6BT46-F1
#
_entry.id   AF-A0A2E6BT46-F1
#
_cell.length_a   1.000
_cell.length_b   1.000
_cell.length_c   1.000
_cell.angle_alpha   90.00
_cell.angle_beta   90.00
_cell.angle_gamma   90.00
#
_symmetry.space_group_name_H-M   'P 1'
#
loop_
_entity.id
_entity.type
_entity.pdbx_description
1 polymer ?
#
loop_
_entity_poly.entity_id
_entity_poly.type
_entity_poly.pdbx_seq_one_letter_code
_entity_poly.pdbx_strand_id
1 'polypeptide(L)'
;MTYRYEIHKNCLIVYLSKIYDDLSFIKLLFNENCKHLILDLTEVSELNIKHLTKFTKFGKNLVQFNSFVMISNQHLQKNFLVVPTLKEAFDFIEMEDIERSLNI
;
A
#
# COMPACT_ATOMS: atom_id res chain seq x y z
N MET A 1 -3.75 -6.69 19.37
CA MET A 1 -3.86 -6.12 18.00
C MET A 1 -2.54 -6.39 17.34
N THR A 2 -2.48 -7.16 16.26
CA THR A 2 -1.18 -7.47 15.65
C THR A 2 -1.28 -7.33 14.14
N TYR A 3 -1.42 -6.08 13.70
CA TYR A 3 -0.76 -5.65 12.48
C TYR A 3 0.72 -5.44 12.80
N ARG A 4 1.59 -5.62 11.82
CA ARG A 4 3.00 -5.21 11.92
C ARG A 4 3.21 -4.03 10.99
N TYR A 5 4.16 -3.17 11.31
CA TYR A 5 4.54 -2.09 10.42
C TYR A 5 6.03 -1.81 10.54
N GLU A 6 6.59 -1.23 9.49
CA GLU A 6 7.92 -0.67 9.48
C GLU A 6 7.97 0.55 8.55
N ILE A 7 9.00 1.38 8.71
CA ILE A 7 9.26 2.51 7.82
C ILE A 7 10.60 2.26 7.15
N HIS A 8 10.61 2.25 5.81
CA HIS A 8 11.80 2.03 5.01
C HIS A 8 11.77 2.93 3.78
N LYS A 9 12.86 3.67 3.49
CA LYS A 9 12.98 4.56 2.32
C LYS A 9 11.74 5.47 2.11
N ASN A 10 11.32 6.17 3.16
CA ASN A 10 10.11 7.01 3.16
C ASN A 10 8.79 6.29 2.84
N CYS A 11 8.76 4.96 2.89
CA CYS A 11 7.57 4.16 2.72
C CYS A 11 7.11 3.64 4.08
N LEU A 12 5.85 3.88 4.44
CA LEU A 12 5.21 3.13 5.51
C LEU A 12 4.78 1.78 4.93
N ILE A 13 5.31 0.70 5.49
CA ILE A 13 4.90 -0.67 5.14
C ILE A 13 4.03 -1.19 6.25
N VAL A 14 2.80 -1.62 5.92
CA VAL A 14 1.85 -2.19 6.88
C VAL A 14 1.52 -3.61 6.47
N TYR A 15 1.78 -4.56 7.35
CA TYR A 15 1.47 -5.98 7.17
C TYR A 15 0.15 -6.31 7.86
N LEU A 16 -0.84 -6.71 7.06
CA LEU A 16 -2.12 -7.16 7.54
C LEU A 16 -2.20 -8.69 7.49
N SER A 17 -2.61 -9.28 8.61
CA SER A 17 -2.89 -10.72 8.73
C SER A 17 -4.38 -11.06 8.59
N LYS A 18 -5.24 -10.04 8.47
CA LYS A 18 -6.69 -10.17 8.31
C LYS A 18 -7.30 -8.90 7.72
N ILE A 19 -8.56 -8.97 7.32
CA ILE A 19 -9.32 -7.81 6.85
C ILE A 19 -9.69 -6.93 8.04
N TYR A 20 -9.50 -5.62 7.88
CA TYR A 20 -9.87 -4.61 8.87
C TYR A 20 -10.93 -3.69 8.29
N ASP A 21 -11.98 -3.44 9.08
CA ASP A 21 -13.00 -2.49 8.67
C ASP A 21 -12.61 -1.04 8.87
N ASP A 22 -11.82 -0.77 9.91
CA ASP A 22 -11.25 0.54 10.17
C ASP A 22 -9.74 0.51 9.95
N LEU A 23 -9.27 1.40 9.07
CA LEU A 23 -7.86 1.59 8.73
C LEU A 23 -7.28 2.87 9.34
N SER A 24 -8.03 3.56 10.21
CA SER A 24 -7.61 4.83 10.81
C SER A 24 -6.31 4.72 11.60
N PHE A 25 -5.97 3.54 12.11
CA PHE A 25 -4.67 3.30 12.75
C PHE A 25 -3.49 3.56 11.80
N ILE A 26 -3.62 3.28 10.50
CA ILE A 26 -2.56 3.55 9.51
C ILE A 26 -2.27 5.05 9.43
N LYS A 27 -3.29 5.91 9.59
CA LYS A 27 -3.10 7.37 9.63
C LYS A 27 -2.25 7.81 10.82
N LEU A 28 -2.36 7.10 11.96
CA LEU A 28 -1.56 7.38 13.15
C LEU A 28 -0.10 6.93 12.98
N LEU A 29 0.13 5.91 12.15
CA LEU A 29 1.48 5.42 11.82
C LEU A 29 2.16 6.27 10.74
N PHE A 30 1.37 6.91 9.87
CA PHE A 30 1.86 7.70 8.76
C PHE A 30 2.35 9.07 9.25
N ASN A 31 3.65 9.18 9.48
CA ASN A 31 4.31 10.39 9.98
C ASN A 31 5.00 11.19 8.87
N GLU A 32 5.63 12.31 9.23
CA GLU A 32 6.32 13.23 8.30
C GLU A 32 7.47 12.61 7.50
N ASN A 33 8.03 11.48 7.95
CA ASN A 33 9.06 10.75 7.22
C ASN A 33 8.47 9.79 6.17
N CYS A 34 7.14 9.68 6.10
CA CYS A 34 6.45 8.80 5.17
C CYS A 34 5.88 9.61 4.00
N LYS A 35 6.25 9.21 2.78
CA LYS A 35 5.68 9.70 1.52
C LYS A 35 4.75 8.66 0.92
N HIS A 36 5.19 7.41 0.86
CA HIS A 36 4.47 6.32 0.19
C HIS A 36 3.86 5.36 1.22
N LEU A 37 2.85 4.62 0.78
CA LEU A 37 2.24 3.56 1.57
C LEU A 37 2.30 2.24 0.80
N ILE A 38 2.82 1.21 1.46
CA ILE A 38 2.79 -0.17 1.00
C ILE A 38 1.89 -0.95 1.96
N LEU A 39 0.84 -1.57 1.43
CA LEU A 39 -0.05 -2.43 2.20
C LEU A 39 0.18 -3.88 1.81
N ASP A 40 0.83 -4.63 2.68
CA ASP A 40 1.07 -6.05 2.49
C ASP A 40 -0.14 -6.86 2.97
N LEU A 41 -0.76 -7.55 2.01
CA LEU A 41 -1.96 -8.37 2.18
C LEU A 41 -1.66 -9.85 1.93
N THR A 42 -0.39 -10.27 1.90
CA THR A 42 0.02 -11.66 1.60
C THR A 42 -0.54 -12.65 2.61
N GLU A 43 -0.67 -12.25 3.89
CA GLU A 43 -1.25 -13.05 4.96
C GLU A 43 -2.79 -12.92 5.05
N VAL A 44 -3.44 -12.09 4.21
CA VAL A 44 -4.89 -11.88 4.22
C VAL A 44 -5.59 -12.90 3.30
N SER A 45 -6.33 -13.84 3.90
CA SER A 45 -7.24 -14.71 3.15
C SER A 45 -8.49 -13.96 2.67
N GLU A 46 -9.09 -14.43 1.57
CA GLU A 46 -10.41 -13.97 1.08
C GLU A 46 -10.49 -12.48 0.67
N LEU A 47 -9.44 -11.95 0.04
CA LEU A 47 -9.55 -10.63 -0.58
C LEU A 47 -10.58 -10.67 -1.71
N ASN A 48 -11.43 -9.64 -1.75
CA ASN A 48 -12.39 -9.45 -2.81
C ASN A 48 -12.31 -8.02 -3.32
N ILE A 49 -13.03 -7.74 -4.40
CA ILE A 49 -13.02 -6.44 -5.08
C ILE A 49 -13.45 -5.30 -4.13
N LYS A 50 -14.39 -5.55 -3.21
CA LYS A 50 -14.85 -4.53 -2.24
C LYS A 50 -13.73 -4.16 -1.26
N HIS A 51 -12.98 -5.15 -0.78
CA HIS A 51 -11.81 -4.94 0.08
C HIS A 51 -10.73 -4.13 -0.66
N LEU A 52 -10.36 -4.54 -1.87
CA LEU A 52 -9.37 -3.82 -2.68
C LEU A 52 -9.78 -2.39 -3.02
N THR A 53 -11.06 -2.17 -3.32
CA THR A 53 -11.60 -0.82 -3.59
C THR A 53 -11.49 0.06 -2.35
N LYS A 54 -11.85 -0.48 -1.18
CA LYS A 54 -11.74 0.22 0.11
C LYS A 54 -10.29 0.59 0.42
N PHE A 55 -9.36 -0.37 0.26
CA PHE A 55 -7.94 -0.17 0.52
C PHE A 55 -7.34 0.85 -0.45
N THR A 56 -7.67 0.76 -1.74
CA THR A 56 -7.24 1.72 -2.76
C THR A 56 -7.71 3.13 -2.46
N LYS A 57 -9.00 3.29 -2.14
CA LYS A 57 -9.56 4.61 -1.80
C LYS A 57 -8.90 5.17 -0.54
N PHE A 58 -8.72 4.35 0.49
CA PHE A 58 -8.05 4.76 1.72
C PHE A 58 -6.61 5.19 1.47
N GLY A 59 -5.83 4.31 0.81
CA GLY A 59 -4.40 4.52 0.58
C GLY A 59 -4.15 5.77 -0.24
N LYS A 60 -4.81 5.91 -1.41
CA LYS A 60 -4.69 7.10 -2.26
C LYS A 60 -5.06 8.40 -1.53
N ASN A 61 -6.10 8.39 -0.70
CA ASN A 61 -6.46 9.56 0.09
C ASN A 61 -5.41 9.91 1.16
N LEU A 62 -4.71 8.92 1.70
CA LEU A 62 -3.67 9.14 2.71
C LEU A 62 -2.40 9.72 2.10
N VAL A 63 -1.91 9.13 1.01
CA VAL A 63 -0.62 9.50 0.39
C VAL A 63 -0.74 10.66 -0.60
N GLN A 64 -1.95 11.00 -1.02
CA GLN A 64 -2.29 12.08 -1.97
C GLN A 64 -1.53 11.95 -3.31
N PHE A 65 -0.46 12.72 -3.47
CA PHE A 65 0.36 12.78 -4.68
C PHE A 65 1.46 11.71 -4.72
N ASN A 66 1.59 10.92 -3.66
CA ASN A 66 2.55 9.84 -3.56
C ASN A 66 1.95 8.47 -3.87
N SER A 67 2.82 7.48 -3.99
CA SER A 67 2.45 6.13 -4.38
C SER A 67 1.75 5.36 -3.25
N PHE A 68 0.73 4.60 -3.63
CA PHE A 68 0.09 3.58 -2.80
C PHE A 68 0.12 2.24 -3.51
N VAL A 69 0.81 1.25 -2.95
CA VAL A 69 0.96 -0.09 -3.54
C VAL A 69 0.40 -1.14 -2.60
N MET A 70 -0.32 -2.13 -3.13
CA MET A 70 -0.73 -3.31 -2.39
C MET A 70 0.12 -4.52 -2.79
N ILE A 71 0.47 -5.37 -1.82
CA ILE A 71 1.18 -6.63 -2.09
C ILE A 71 0.23 -7.79 -1.83
N SER A 72 0.10 -8.70 -2.79
CA SER A 72 -0.66 -9.95 -2.61
C SER A 72 -0.24 -11.02 -3.61
N ASN A 73 -0.26 -12.28 -3.18
CA ASN A 73 -0.01 -13.45 -4.03
C ASN A 73 -1.29 -13.95 -4.74
N GLN A 74 -2.44 -13.34 -4.45
CA GLN A 74 -3.71 -13.73 -5.07
C GLN A 74 -3.81 -13.13 -6.47
N HIS A 75 -4.35 -13.90 -7.44
CA HIS A 75 -4.67 -13.37 -8.76
C HIS A 75 -5.86 -12.40 -8.67
N LEU A 76 -5.55 -11.12 -8.49
CA LEU A 76 -6.53 -10.06 -8.33
C LEU A 76 -6.71 -9.29 -9.64
N GLN A 77 -7.89 -8.65 -9.80
CA GLN A 77 -8.29 -8.00 -11.06
C GLN A 77 -7.35 -6.87 -11.49
N LYS A 78 -7.20 -6.68 -12.81
CA LYS A 78 -6.29 -5.73 -13.48
C LYS A 78 -6.46 -4.25 -13.12
N ASN A 79 -7.50 -3.88 -12.38
CA ASN A 79 -7.83 -2.47 -12.10
C ASN A 79 -7.19 -1.93 -10.82
N PHE A 80 -6.50 -2.77 -10.05
CA PHE A 80 -5.82 -2.38 -8.81
C PHE A 80 -4.32 -2.51 -8.98
N LEU A 81 -3.58 -1.56 -8.42
CA LEU A 81 -2.12 -1.65 -8.32
C LEU A 81 -1.77 -2.64 -7.21
N VAL A 82 -1.69 -3.92 -7.59
CA VAL A 82 -1.31 -5.02 -6.74
C VAL A 82 -0.11 -5.71 -7.37
N VAL A 83 0.96 -5.86 -6.59
CA VAL A 83 2.18 -6.57 -7.00
C VAL A 83 2.40 -7.80 -6.10
N PRO A 84 3.09 -8.84 -6.57
CA PRO A 84 3.39 -10.03 -5.78
C PRO A 84 4.45 -9.81 -4.69
N THR A 85 5.36 -8.84 -4.81
CA THR A 85 6.51 -8.74 -3.89
C THR A 85 6.79 -7.31 -3.42
N LEU A 86 7.42 -7.21 -2.25
CA LEU A 86 7.92 -5.93 -1.73
C LEU A 86 8.96 -5.29 -2.66
N LYS A 87 9.77 -6.11 -3.34
CA LYS A 87 10.73 -5.61 -4.32
C LYS A 87 10.01 -4.90 -5.47
N GLU A 88 9.01 -5.53 -6.07
CA GLU A 88 8.24 -4.92 -7.16
C GLU A 88 7.48 -3.67 -6.70
N ALA A 89 7.03 -3.63 -5.44
CA ALA A 89 6.43 -2.43 -4.87
C ALA A 89 7.44 -1.27 -4.84
N PHE A 90 8.67 -1.53 -4.41
CA PHE A 90 9.72 -0.50 -4.45
C PHE A 90 10.13 -0.11 -5.86
N ASP A 91 10.29 -1.07 -6.77
CA ASP A 91 10.64 -0.81 -8.18
C ASP A 91 9.58 0.10 -8.83
N PHE A 92 8.29 -0.14 -8.55
CA PHE A 92 7.19 0.70 -9.02
C PHE A 92 7.23 2.12 -8.44
N ILE A 93 7.42 2.24 -7.11
CA ILE A 93 7.49 3.55 -6.43
C ILE A 93 8.65 4.38 -6.96
N GLU A 94 9.82 3.76 -7.14
CA GLU A 94 11.00 4.41 -7.68
C GLU A 94 10.74 4.94 -9.10
N MET A 95 10.09 4.15 -9.95
CA MET A 95 9.69 4.59 -11.28
C MET A 95 8.72 5.77 -11.24
N GLU A 96 7.66 5.71 -10.43
CA GLU A 96 6.70 6.82 -10.28
C GLU A 96 7.34 8.09 -9.68
N ASP A 97 8.33 7.95 -8.80
CA ASP A 97 9.08 9.08 -8.25
C ASP A 97 9.96 9.75 -9.32
N ILE A 98 10.59 8.95 -10.19
CA ILE A 98 11.36 9.46 -11.33
C ILE A 98 10.44 10.22 -12.28
N GLU A 99 9.30 9.62 -12.66
CA GLU A 99 8.30 10.25 -13.54
C GLU A 99 7.79 11.57 -12.95
N ARG A 100 7.41 11.58 -11.66
CA ARG A 100 6.98 12.81 -10.97
C ARG A 100 8.08 13.87 -10.87
N SER A 101 9.33 13.45 -10.67
CA SER A 101 10.47 14.37 -10.62
C SER A 101 10.77 14.99 -12.00
N LEU A 102 10.48 14.26 -13.06
CA LEU A 102 10.56 14.73 -14.45
C LEU A 102 9.27 15.44 -14.91
N ASN A 103 8.23 15.43 -14.07
CA ASN A 103 6.91 16.00 -14.33
C ASN A 103 6.27 15.44 -15.62
N ILE A 104 6.44 14.12 -15.84
CA ILE A 104 5.90 13.34 -16.97
C ILE A 104 4.94 12.26 -16.49
#